data_AF-A0A3S0ZHI5-F1
#
_entry.id   AF-A0A3S0ZHI5-F1
#
_cell.length_a   1.000
_cell.length_b   1.000
_cell.length_c   1.000
_cell.angle_alpha   90.00
_cell.angle_beta   90.00
_cell.angle_gamma   90.00
#
_symmetry.space_group_name_H-M   'P 1'
#
loop_
_entity.id
_entity.type
_entity.pdbx_description
1 polymer ?
#
loop_
_entity_poly.entity_id
_entity_poly.type
_entity_poly.pdbx_seq_one_letter_code
_entity_poly.pdbx_strand_id
1 'polypeptide(L)'
;PHKLKLSKFAWGSEAVHIHNKQQQLLDFVCGLLVNKKKHNLHGEDVLLTWKTLLMFLQASGQTAHVKPSILQAVVEDLGKCSKGKDSVTKTEPSFDFQDSVVSCACHLLSLSSVASAQFELLCSVLVSACSLKMKSACQVNSSESADRLLVTVLSVLIRCQRAHLNQAQVLHSVLEKALACSLKIMYKCPKGIEQLFQDFLMACLLHSDHMEAYGVYLRHSCGEPAPGQPKQPAKVMTSLFAAWASLISPGDSRSATKKFIPLYLQYFLKENKSDPRICFLMLKRLVKLMSPAVSSDDQ
;
A
#
# COMPACT_ATOMS: atom_id res chain seq x y z
N PRO A 1 -5.43 44.24 -12.18
CA PRO A 1 -5.64 44.09 -13.64
C PRO A 1 -4.34 44.05 -14.48
N HIS A 2 -3.49 45.09 -14.42
CA HIS A 2 -2.25 45.15 -15.22
C HIS A 2 -1.20 44.08 -14.86
N LYS A 3 -1.02 43.76 -13.57
CA LYS A 3 -0.11 42.69 -13.13
C LYS A 3 -0.49 41.32 -13.71
N LEU A 4 -1.79 40.98 -13.69
CA LEU A 4 -2.33 39.74 -14.29
C LEU A 4 -2.15 39.68 -15.81
N LYS A 5 -2.27 40.81 -16.52
CA LYS A 5 -2.01 40.89 -17.97
C LYS A 5 -0.53 40.69 -18.29
N LEU A 6 0.37 41.31 -17.53
CA LEU A 6 1.82 41.14 -17.66
C LEU A 6 2.25 39.71 -17.33
N SER A 7 1.68 39.10 -16.28
CA SER A 7 1.90 37.69 -15.98
C SER A 7 1.40 36.80 -17.12
N LYS A 8 0.16 36.97 -17.61
CA LYS A 8 -0.33 36.22 -18.78
C LYS A 8 0.58 36.36 -20.00
N PHE A 9 1.08 37.57 -20.27
CA PHE A 9 2.01 37.82 -21.36
C PHE A 9 3.35 37.10 -21.15
N ALA A 10 3.96 37.20 -19.97
CA ALA A 10 5.18 36.48 -19.63
C ALA A 10 5.02 34.94 -19.66
N TRP A 11 3.83 34.45 -19.30
CA TRP A 11 3.51 33.03 -19.29
C TRP A 11 3.10 32.48 -20.67
N GLY A 12 2.56 33.30 -21.57
CA GLY A 12 2.15 32.87 -22.92
C GLY A 12 3.18 33.17 -24.02
N SER A 13 4.08 34.13 -23.80
CA SER A 13 5.04 34.57 -24.81
C SER A 13 6.31 33.72 -24.79
N GLU A 14 6.77 33.30 -25.96
CA GLU A 14 8.11 32.73 -26.17
C GLU A 14 9.21 33.78 -26.03
N ALA A 15 8.88 35.07 -26.15
CA ALA A 15 9.82 36.18 -26.02
C ALA A 15 10.25 36.44 -24.56
N VAL A 16 9.58 35.84 -23.57
CA VAL A 16 9.93 35.97 -22.15
C VAL A 16 10.48 34.65 -21.63
N HIS A 17 11.78 34.62 -21.39
CA HIS A 17 12.45 33.45 -20.86
C HIS A 17 12.24 33.34 -19.34
N ILE A 18 11.43 32.38 -18.92
CA ILE A 18 11.27 31.99 -17.51
C ILE A 18 12.01 30.66 -17.34
N HIS A 19 13.12 30.65 -16.59
CA HIS A 19 13.81 29.40 -16.27
C HIS A 19 12.87 28.41 -15.57
N ASN A 20 12.90 27.15 -15.99
CA ASN A 20 12.12 26.06 -15.40
C ASN A 20 10.60 26.31 -15.36
N LYS A 21 10.07 27.08 -16.32
CA LYS A 21 8.63 27.42 -16.45
C LYS A 21 7.71 26.20 -16.32
N GLN A 22 8.06 25.10 -16.98
CA GLN A 22 7.29 23.84 -16.93
C GLN A 22 7.28 23.23 -15.53
N GLN A 23 8.43 23.20 -14.86
CA GLN A 23 8.54 22.70 -13.49
C GLN A 23 7.75 23.56 -12.50
N GLN A 24 7.76 24.89 -12.65
CA GLN A 24 6.95 25.78 -11.81
C GLN A 24 5.45 25.54 -11.97
N LEU A 25 4.99 25.26 -13.20
CA LEU A 25 3.58 24.91 -13.46
C LEU A 25 3.23 23.55 -12.86
N LEU A 26 4.11 22.56 -13.02
CA LEU A 26 3.94 21.24 -12.42
C LEU A 26 3.86 21.32 -10.89
N ASP A 27 4.78 22.03 -10.25
CA ASP A 27 4.79 22.27 -8.81
C ASP A 27 3.54 23.00 -8.34
N PHE A 28 3.05 23.97 -9.12
CA PHE A 28 1.80 24.67 -8.84
C PHE A 28 0.60 23.71 -8.88
N VAL A 29 0.47 22.91 -9.94
CA VAL A 29 -0.62 21.93 -10.10
C VAL A 29 -0.58 20.87 -8.99
N CYS A 30 0.61 20.35 -8.64
CA CYS A 30 0.77 19.45 -7.50
C CYS A 30 0.40 20.16 -6.18
N GLY A 31 0.81 21.41 -6.01
CA GLY A 31 0.53 22.22 -4.82
C GLY A 31 -0.98 22.47 -4.61
N LEU A 32 -1.72 22.68 -5.70
CA LEU A 32 -3.18 22.78 -5.71
C LEU A 32 -3.83 21.50 -5.17
N LEU A 33 -3.41 20.33 -5.65
CA LEU A 33 -3.95 19.03 -5.21
C LEU A 33 -3.56 18.67 -3.77
N VAL A 34 -2.36 19.02 -3.32
CA VAL A 34 -1.93 18.78 -1.94
C VAL A 34 -2.66 19.72 -0.97
N ASN A 35 -2.99 20.94 -1.40
CA ASN A 35 -3.58 21.97 -0.53
C ASN A 35 -5.00 22.39 -0.99
N LYS A 36 -5.83 21.45 -1.45
CA LYS A 36 -7.19 21.72 -1.99
C LYS A 36 -8.01 22.66 -1.11
N LYS A 37 -8.02 22.41 0.21
CA LYS A 37 -8.75 23.24 1.19
C LYS A 37 -8.25 24.68 1.25
N LYS A 38 -6.93 24.88 1.16
CA LYS A 38 -6.32 26.23 1.17
C LYS A 38 -6.67 27.01 -0.10
N HIS A 39 -6.87 26.30 -1.21
CA HIS A 39 -7.18 26.88 -2.52
C HIS A 39 -8.67 26.82 -2.88
N ASN A 40 -9.54 26.39 -1.95
CA ASN A 40 -10.98 26.22 -2.16
C ASN A 40 -11.34 25.40 -3.42
N LEU A 41 -10.56 24.37 -3.73
CA LEU A 41 -10.80 23.51 -4.90
C LEU A 41 -11.83 22.43 -4.59
N HIS A 42 -12.93 22.40 -5.35
CA HIS A 42 -14.05 21.49 -5.13
C HIS A 42 -14.60 20.92 -6.45
N GLY A 43 -15.22 19.74 -6.40
CA GLY A 43 -15.94 19.15 -7.52
C GLY A 43 -15.14 19.09 -8.83
N GLU A 44 -15.67 19.77 -9.85
CA GLU A 44 -15.10 19.80 -11.21
C GLU A 44 -13.68 20.39 -11.27
N ASP A 45 -13.35 21.37 -10.41
CA ASP A 45 -12.01 21.97 -10.38
C ASP A 45 -10.95 20.93 -10.01
N VAL A 46 -11.28 20.02 -9.10
CA VAL A 46 -10.37 18.94 -8.68
C VAL A 46 -10.14 17.97 -9.84
N LEU A 47 -11.20 17.62 -10.57
CA LEU A 47 -11.11 16.78 -11.77
C LEU A 47 -10.22 17.44 -12.84
N LEU A 48 -10.46 18.71 -13.16
CA LEU A 48 -9.66 19.44 -14.14
C LEU A 48 -8.20 19.55 -13.71
N THR A 49 -7.94 19.72 -12.42
CA THR A 49 -6.57 19.76 -11.89
C THR A 49 -5.87 18.40 -12.06
N TRP A 50 -6.55 17.28 -11.80
CA TRP A 50 -6.01 15.94 -12.06
C TRP A 50 -5.74 15.69 -13.54
N LYS A 51 -6.67 16.06 -14.43
CA LYS A 51 -6.47 15.94 -15.88
C LYS A 51 -5.29 16.77 -16.35
N THR A 52 -5.16 17.99 -15.84
CA THR A 52 -4.03 18.87 -16.13
C THR A 52 -2.71 18.26 -15.66
N LEU A 53 -2.68 17.68 -14.45
CA LEU A 53 -1.50 16.97 -13.95
C LEU A 53 -1.15 15.79 -14.86
N LEU A 54 -2.14 15.00 -15.29
CA LEU A 54 -1.91 13.87 -16.19
C LEU A 54 -1.25 14.32 -17.50
N MET A 55 -1.73 15.42 -18.10
CA MET A 55 -1.13 15.98 -19.31
C MET A 55 0.34 16.36 -19.09
N PHE A 56 0.68 17.01 -17.96
CA PHE A 56 2.06 17.34 -17.64
C PHE A 56 2.94 16.09 -17.45
N LEU A 57 2.42 15.08 -16.75
CA LEU A 57 3.15 13.82 -16.52
C LEU A 57 3.36 13.03 -17.82
N GLN A 58 2.39 13.04 -18.73
CA GLN A 58 2.53 12.41 -20.06
C GLN A 58 3.52 13.16 -20.95
N ALA A 59 3.48 14.50 -20.96
CA ALA A 59 4.40 15.31 -21.75
C ALA A 59 5.85 15.24 -21.23
N SER A 60 6.03 15.19 -19.91
CA SER A 60 7.34 15.16 -19.26
C SER A 60 7.90 13.75 -19.09
N GLY A 61 7.05 12.71 -19.16
CA GLY A 61 7.45 11.33 -18.96
C GLY A 61 8.20 11.10 -17.65
N GLN A 62 9.30 10.34 -17.70
CA GLN A 62 10.11 9.99 -16.52
C GLN A 62 11.01 11.15 -16.02
N THR A 63 11.11 12.26 -16.76
CA THR A 63 11.94 13.41 -16.36
C THR A 63 11.18 14.42 -15.50
N ALA A 64 9.89 14.17 -15.21
CA ALA A 64 9.12 15.01 -14.31
C ALA A 64 9.69 14.96 -12.88
N HIS A 65 9.97 16.12 -12.28
CA HIS A 65 10.39 16.21 -10.89
C HIS A 65 9.20 16.53 -10.01
N VAL A 66 8.64 15.52 -9.35
CA VAL A 66 7.48 15.69 -8.45
C VAL A 66 7.85 15.34 -7.02
N LYS A 67 7.36 16.15 -6.06
CA LYS A 67 7.53 15.90 -4.63
C LYS A 67 6.63 14.75 -4.16
N PRO A 68 7.12 13.83 -3.31
CA PRO A 68 6.35 12.71 -2.75
C PRO A 68 5.01 13.07 -2.09
N SER A 69 4.87 14.29 -1.56
CA SER A 69 3.66 14.74 -0.87
C SER A 69 2.39 14.64 -1.72
N ILE A 70 2.51 14.65 -3.05
CA ILE A 70 1.37 14.44 -3.95
C ILE A 70 0.66 13.10 -3.72
N LEU A 71 1.38 12.07 -3.24
CA LEU A 71 0.78 10.77 -2.94
C LEU A 71 -0.26 10.86 -1.82
N GLN A 72 -0.19 11.86 -0.93
CA GLN A 72 -1.26 12.09 0.06
C GLN A 72 -2.57 12.48 -0.63
N ALA A 73 -2.51 13.35 -1.65
CA ALA A 73 -3.68 13.72 -2.45
C ALA A 73 -4.23 12.52 -3.24
N VAL A 74 -3.34 11.66 -3.77
CA VAL A 74 -3.71 10.39 -4.40
C VAL A 74 -4.47 9.49 -3.43
N VAL A 75 -3.94 9.26 -2.22
CA VAL A 75 -4.57 8.42 -1.20
C VAL A 75 -5.95 8.95 -0.83
N GLU A 76 -6.07 10.26 -0.62
CA GLU A 76 -7.34 10.93 -0.28
C GLU A 76 -8.41 10.72 -1.36
N ASP A 77 -8.08 11.00 -2.62
CA ASP A 77 -9.06 10.97 -3.71
C ASP A 77 -9.38 9.55 -4.19
N LEU A 78 -8.42 8.62 -4.15
CA LEU A 78 -8.73 7.20 -4.32
C LEU A 78 -9.63 6.68 -3.19
N GLY A 79 -9.43 7.18 -1.97
CA GLY A 79 -10.30 6.91 -0.83
C GLY A 79 -11.76 7.29 -1.11
N LYS A 80 -12.00 8.47 -1.70
CA LYS A 80 -13.34 8.92 -2.14
C LYS A 80 -13.92 8.01 -3.23
N CYS A 81 -13.10 7.54 -4.17
CA CYS A 81 -13.54 6.60 -5.21
C CYS A 81 -14.01 5.26 -4.61
N SER A 82 -13.33 4.79 -3.58
CA SER A 82 -13.63 3.50 -2.92
C SER A 82 -14.85 3.53 -2.00
N LYS A 83 -15.16 4.68 -1.37
CA LYS A 83 -16.34 4.86 -0.53
C LYS A 83 -17.51 5.30 -1.41
N GLY A 84 -18.29 4.33 -1.90
CA GLY A 84 -19.55 4.63 -2.58
C GLY A 84 -20.46 5.48 -1.69
N LYS A 85 -20.93 6.62 -2.22
CA LYS A 85 -21.69 7.70 -1.56
C LYS A 85 -20.92 8.42 -0.45
N ASP A 86 -20.32 9.57 -0.78
CA ASP A 86 -20.03 10.59 0.23
C ASP A 86 -21.36 11.04 0.86
N SER A 87 -21.43 10.97 2.19
CA SER A 87 -22.61 11.28 3.00
C SER A 87 -23.06 12.76 2.95
N VAL A 88 -22.38 13.60 2.17
CA VAL A 88 -22.65 15.04 2.05
C VAL A 88 -23.12 15.43 0.65
N THR A 89 -22.78 14.65 -0.38
CA THR A 89 -23.23 14.86 -1.76
C THR A 89 -23.54 13.50 -2.36
N LYS A 90 -24.82 13.22 -2.64
CA LYS A 90 -25.37 11.91 -3.08
C LYS A 90 -24.90 11.45 -4.47
N THR A 91 -23.74 11.89 -4.94
CA THR A 91 -23.19 11.61 -6.27
C THR A 91 -21.93 10.79 -6.11
N GLU A 92 -21.92 9.58 -6.68
CA GLU A 92 -20.69 8.82 -6.81
C GLU A 92 -19.68 9.59 -7.69
N PRO A 93 -18.37 9.53 -7.39
CA PRO A 93 -17.37 10.11 -8.27
C PRO A 93 -17.49 9.50 -9.66
N SER A 94 -17.43 10.34 -10.69
CA SER A 94 -17.54 9.90 -12.08
C SER A 94 -16.40 8.94 -12.42
N PHE A 95 -16.66 8.02 -13.35
CA PHE A 95 -15.64 7.09 -13.86
C PHE A 95 -14.40 7.82 -14.38
N ASP A 96 -14.61 8.97 -15.03
CA ASP A 96 -13.58 9.88 -15.54
C ASP A 96 -12.67 10.45 -14.45
N PHE A 97 -13.22 10.76 -13.26
CA PHE A 97 -12.42 11.17 -12.10
C PHE A 97 -11.53 10.05 -11.59
N GLN A 98 -12.11 8.87 -11.39
CA GLN A 98 -11.36 7.71 -10.91
C GLN A 98 -10.20 7.38 -11.87
N ASP A 99 -10.45 7.31 -13.18
CA ASP A 99 -9.41 6.97 -14.14
C ASP A 99 -8.32 8.05 -14.20
N SER A 100 -8.67 9.34 -14.11
CA SER A 100 -7.69 10.44 -14.05
C SER A 100 -6.75 10.30 -12.84
N VAL A 101 -7.30 10.03 -11.64
CA VAL A 101 -6.50 9.87 -10.41
C VAL A 101 -5.63 8.61 -10.50
N VAL A 102 -6.18 7.50 -10.97
CA VAL A 102 -5.45 6.23 -11.15
C VAL A 102 -4.30 6.39 -12.14
N SER A 103 -4.56 7.02 -13.29
CA SER A 103 -3.54 7.26 -14.33
C SER A 103 -2.43 8.16 -13.81
N CYS A 104 -2.77 9.24 -13.10
CA CYS A 104 -1.77 10.08 -12.44
C CYS A 104 -0.95 9.28 -11.42
N ALA A 105 -1.60 8.48 -10.57
CA ALA A 105 -0.91 7.67 -9.57
C ALA A 105 0.08 6.69 -10.22
N CYS A 106 -0.28 6.05 -11.33
CA CYS A 106 0.61 5.16 -12.05
C CYS A 106 1.84 5.90 -12.60
N HIS A 107 1.65 7.05 -13.23
CA HIS A 107 2.76 7.88 -13.71
C HIS A 107 3.64 8.39 -12.57
N LEU A 108 3.04 8.91 -11.50
CA LEU A 108 3.75 9.40 -10.33
C LEU A 108 4.61 8.31 -9.69
N LEU A 109 4.08 7.10 -9.52
CA LEU A 109 4.81 5.97 -8.97
C LEU A 109 5.97 5.48 -9.86
N SER A 110 5.93 5.78 -11.16
CA SER A 110 7.05 5.50 -12.07
C SER A 110 8.21 6.48 -11.92
N LEU A 111 8.00 7.64 -11.31
CA LEU A 111 9.04 8.63 -11.06
C LEU A 111 9.90 8.20 -9.86
N SER A 112 11.22 8.21 -10.04
CA SER A 112 12.16 7.81 -8.99
C SER A 112 11.99 8.64 -7.70
N SER A 113 11.79 9.96 -7.83
CA SER A 113 11.64 10.89 -6.70
C SER A 113 10.41 10.59 -5.85
N VAL A 114 9.33 10.10 -6.47
CA VAL A 114 8.08 9.76 -5.78
C VAL A 114 8.12 8.31 -5.30
N ALA A 115 8.74 7.40 -6.05
CA ALA A 115 8.88 6.02 -5.64
C ALA A 115 9.75 5.86 -4.38
N SER A 116 10.71 6.76 -4.17
CA SER A 116 11.49 6.85 -2.92
C SER A 116 10.73 7.50 -1.76
N ALA A 117 9.42 7.71 -1.87
CA ALA A 117 8.58 8.15 -0.76
C ALA A 117 8.66 7.19 0.43
N GLN A 118 8.18 7.67 1.59
CA GLN A 118 8.06 6.83 2.78
C GLN A 118 7.25 5.57 2.46
N PHE A 119 7.81 4.40 2.79
CA PHE A 119 7.22 3.10 2.53
C PHE A 119 5.78 3.00 3.04
N GLU A 120 5.50 3.60 4.19
CA GLU A 120 4.17 3.68 4.80
C GLU A 120 3.13 4.39 3.91
N LEU A 121 3.53 5.42 3.17
CA LEU A 121 2.65 6.15 2.26
C LEU A 121 2.34 5.29 1.03
N LEU A 122 3.32 4.53 0.52
CA LEU A 122 3.10 3.55 -0.55
C LEU A 122 2.14 2.44 -0.10
N CYS A 123 2.26 1.95 1.13
CA CYS A 123 1.27 1.02 1.71
C CYS A 123 -0.13 1.63 1.75
N SER A 124 -0.25 2.93 2.03
CA SER A 124 -1.54 3.62 2.03
C SER A 124 -2.13 3.72 0.61
N VAL A 125 -1.29 3.93 -0.42
CA VAL A 125 -1.72 3.87 -1.83
C VAL A 125 -2.21 2.45 -2.18
N LEU A 126 -1.48 1.41 -1.75
CA LEU A 126 -1.89 0.01 -1.95
C LEU A 126 -3.26 -0.27 -1.30
N VAL A 127 -3.50 0.20 -0.08
CA VAL A 127 -4.79 0.03 0.60
C VAL A 127 -5.93 0.69 -0.18
N SER A 128 -5.72 1.91 -0.69
CA SER A 128 -6.71 2.58 -1.53
C SER A 128 -6.96 1.84 -2.84
N ALA A 129 -5.91 1.32 -3.49
CA ALA A 129 -6.02 0.51 -4.71
C ALA A 129 -6.76 -0.83 -4.47
N CYS A 130 -6.47 -1.52 -3.37
CA CYS A 130 -7.21 -2.71 -2.94
C CYS A 130 -8.70 -2.39 -2.72
N SER A 131 -8.99 -1.27 -2.06
CA SER A 131 -10.37 -0.87 -1.78
C SER A 131 -11.14 -0.57 -3.08
N LEU A 132 -10.48 0.09 -4.04
CA LEU A 132 -11.03 0.34 -5.37
C LEU A 132 -11.34 -0.97 -6.11
N LYS A 133 -10.40 -1.92 -6.07
CA LYS A 133 -10.58 -3.24 -6.70
C LYS A 133 -11.73 -4.02 -6.07
N MET A 134 -11.82 -4.07 -4.75
CA MET A 134 -12.92 -4.73 -4.04
C MET A 134 -14.27 -4.11 -4.41
N LYS A 135 -14.37 -2.77 -4.52
CA LYS A 135 -15.60 -2.10 -4.96
C LYS A 135 -15.97 -2.52 -6.39
N SER A 136 -14.99 -2.51 -7.30
CA SER A 136 -15.23 -2.88 -8.70
C SER A 136 -15.60 -4.35 -8.88
N ALA A 137 -15.14 -5.25 -8.01
CA ALA A 137 -15.52 -6.66 -8.08
C ALA A 137 -17.00 -6.90 -7.76
N CYS A 138 -17.65 -5.98 -7.05
CA CYS A 138 -19.09 -5.99 -6.82
C CYS A 138 -19.90 -5.34 -7.96
N GLN A 139 -19.23 -4.73 -8.95
CA GLN A 139 -19.87 -4.07 -10.09
C GLN A 139 -19.59 -4.86 -11.37
N VAL A 140 -20.57 -4.95 -12.28
CA VAL A 140 -20.49 -5.79 -13.50
C VAL A 140 -19.38 -5.33 -14.47
N ASN A 141 -18.92 -4.07 -14.35
CA ASN A 141 -17.87 -3.51 -15.19
C ASN A 141 -16.49 -3.70 -14.52
N SER A 142 -15.69 -4.59 -15.12
CA SER A 142 -14.30 -4.88 -14.73
C SER A 142 -13.44 -3.60 -14.67
N SER A 143 -12.90 -3.25 -13.49
CA SER A 143 -11.97 -2.12 -13.35
C SER A 143 -10.54 -2.52 -13.72
N GLU A 144 -10.23 -2.45 -15.01
CA GLU A 144 -8.87 -2.55 -15.55
C GLU A 144 -7.94 -1.48 -14.92
N SER A 145 -8.50 -0.30 -14.60
CA SER A 145 -7.78 0.78 -13.94
C SER A 145 -7.27 0.40 -12.53
N ALA A 146 -8.09 -0.28 -11.71
CA ALA A 146 -7.67 -0.73 -10.39
C ALA A 146 -6.55 -1.79 -10.48
N ASP A 147 -6.62 -2.69 -11.46
CA ASP A 147 -5.57 -3.70 -11.69
C ASP A 147 -4.25 -3.05 -12.10
N ARG A 148 -4.30 -2.10 -13.04
CA ARG A 148 -3.13 -1.31 -13.47
C ARG A 148 -2.46 -0.62 -12.28
N LEU A 149 -3.25 -0.01 -11.39
CA LEU A 149 -2.72 0.63 -10.19
C LEU A 149 -2.10 -0.38 -9.23
N LEU A 150 -2.77 -1.52 -8.99
CA LEU A 150 -2.28 -2.58 -8.10
C LEU A 150 -0.94 -3.14 -8.57
N VAL A 151 -0.81 -3.46 -9.86
CA VAL A 151 0.45 -3.92 -10.44
C VAL A 151 1.55 -2.89 -10.26
N THR A 152 1.24 -1.61 -10.52
CA THR A 152 2.22 -0.52 -10.42
C THR A 152 2.70 -0.33 -8.97
N VAL A 153 1.78 -0.22 -8.01
CA VAL A 153 2.13 0.01 -6.60
C VAL A 153 2.84 -1.19 -5.98
N LEU A 154 2.44 -2.42 -6.29
CA LEU A 154 3.12 -3.62 -5.81
C LEU A 154 4.55 -3.71 -6.34
N SER A 155 4.74 -3.43 -7.63
CA SER A 155 6.08 -3.43 -8.24
C SER A 155 7.01 -2.40 -7.56
N VAL A 156 6.49 -1.22 -7.25
CA VAL A 156 7.25 -0.19 -6.51
C VAL A 156 7.50 -0.62 -5.07
N LEU A 157 6.50 -1.15 -4.37
CA LEU A 157 6.63 -1.62 -2.98
C LEU A 157 7.66 -2.74 -2.84
N ILE A 158 7.68 -3.72 -3.75
CA ILE A 158 8.68 -4.81 -3.74
C ILE A 158 10.09 -4.23 -3.90
N ARG A 159 10.29 -3.30 -4.83
CA ARG A 159 11.59 -2.64 -5.01
C ARG A 159 11.99 -1.82 -3.77
N CYS A 160 11.07 -1.05 -3.22
CA CYS A 160 11.32 -0.22 -2.04
C CYS A 160 11.57 -1.05 -0.79
N GLN A 161 10.85 -2.17 -0.61
CA GLN A 161 11.09 -3.13 0.47
C GLN A 161 12.54 -3.64 0.42
N ARG A 162 13.01 -4.10 -0.75
CA ARG A 162 14.38 -4.63 -0.91
C ARG A 162 15.47 -3.59 -0.60
N ALA A 163 15.19 -2.31 -0.87
CA ALA A 163 16.14 -1.22 -0.65
C ALA A 163 16.05 -0.59 0.75
N HIS A 164 15.03 -0.93 1.56
CA HIS A 164 14.80 -0.27 2.84
C HIS A 164 15.79 -0.76 3.89
N LEU A 165 16.48 0.16 4.57
CA LEU A 165 17.48 -0.20 5.60
C LEU A 165 16.86 -0.77 6.88
N ASN A 166 15.61 -0.40 7.19
CA ASN A 166 14.92 -0.85 8.39
C ASN A 166 13.76 -1.79 8.04
N GLN A 167 14.04 -3.08 7.95
CA GLN A 167 13.04 -4.09 7.60
C GLN A 167 11.98 -4.28 8.69
N ALA A 168 12.31 -4.02 9.96
CA ALA A 168 11.32 -4.08 11.04
C ALA A 168 10.21 -3.01 10.87
N GLN A 169 10.57 -1.80 10.42
CA GLN A 169 9.62 -0.75 10.10
C GLN A 169 8.76 -1.10 8.87
N VAL A 170 9.36 -1.71 7.85
CA VAL A 170 8.63 -2.24 6.68
C VAL A 170 7.60 -3.26 7.13
N LEU A 171 8.01 -4.27 7.90
CA LEU A 171 7.12 -5.28 8.43
C LEU A 171 5.99 -4.65 9.24
N HIS A 172 6.29 -3.74 10.15
CA HIS A 172 5.28 -3.02 10.93
C HIS A 172 4.26 -2.29 10.05
N SER A 173 4.72 -1.57 9.02
CA SER A 173 3.84 -0.86 8.07
C SER A 173 2.94 -1.84 7.29
N VAL A 174 3.47 -2.99 6.90
CA VAL A 174 2.68 -4.04 6.22
C VAL A 174 1.63 -4.61 7.16
N LEU A 175 1.99 -4.93 8.40
CA LEU A 175 1.08 -5.51 9.39
C LEU A 175 -0.08 -4.57 9.73
N GLU A 176 0.20 -3.29 9.93
CA GLU A 176 -0.83 -2.31 10.32
C GLU A 176 -1.72 -1.89 9.16
N LYS A 177 -1.17 -1.75 7.95
CA LYS A 177 -1.89 -1.13 6.83
C LYS A 177 -2.29 -2.12 5.74
N ALA A 178 -1.35 -2.93 5.25
CA ALA A 178 -1.49 -3.62 3.97
C ALA A 178 -1.91 -5.09 4.09
N LEU A 179 -1.59 -5.79 5.17
CA LEU A 179 -1.75 -7.25 5.27
C LEU A 179 -3.22 -7.66 5.07
N ALA A 180 -4.13 -7.06 5.81
CA ALA A 180 -5.55 -7.42 5.77
C ALA A 180 -6.17 -7.25 4.37
N CYS A 181 -5.91 -6.11 3.71
CA CYS A 181 -6.48 -5.83 2.40
C CYS A 181 -5.83 -6.67 1.29
N SER A 182 -4.52 -6.93 1.39
CA SER A 182 -3.79 -7.81 0.47
C SER A 182 -4.36 -9.23 0.48
N LEU A 183 -4.56 -9.80 1.67
CA LEU A 183 -5.18 -11.12 1.81
C LEU A 183 -6.60 -11.14 1.25
N LYS A 184 -7.41 -10.10 1.48
CA LYS A 184 -8.77 -10.03 0.91
C LYS A 184 -8.73 -10.06 -0.61
N ILE A 185 -7.86 -9.28 -1.26
CA ILE A 185 -7.74 -9.25 -2.73
C ILE A 185 -7.29 -10.59 -3.28
N MET A 186 -6.20 -11.17 -2.74
CA MET A 186 -5.64 -12.45 -3.21
C MET A 186 -6.68 -13.57 -3.29
N TYR A 187 -7.62 -13.63 -2.33
CA TYR A 187 -8.56 -14.76 -2.23
C TYR A 187 -10.00 -14.44 -2.63
N LYS A 188 -10.41 -13.17 -2.67
CA LYS A 188 -11.77 -12.77 -3.09
C LYS A 188 -11.83 -12.22 -4.52
N CYS A 189 -10.72 -11.70 -5.06
CA CYS A 189 -10.68 -11.11 -6.40
C CYS A 189 -9.47 -11.62 -7.22
N PRO A 190 -9.29 -12.95 -7.36
CA PRO A 190 -8.19 -13.49 -8.14
C PRO A 190 -8.38 -13.15 -9.63
N LYS A 191 -7.52 -12.27 -10.17
CA LYS A 191 -7.44 -11.88 -11.59
C LYS A 191 -5.99 -11.68 -12.06
N GLY A 192 -5.08 -12.62 -11.75
CA GLY A 192 -3.70 -12.61 -12.27
C GLY A 192 -2.73 -11.68 -11.53
N ILE A 193 -3.14 -11.11 -10.40
CA ILE A 193 -2.32 -10.26 -9.51
C ILE A 193 -1.94 -10.94 -8.20
N GLU A 194 -2.41 -12.17 -7.97
CA GLU A 194 -2.27 -12.95 -6.74
C GLU A 194 -0.79 -13.25 -6.48
N GLN A 195 -0.04 -13.59 -7.53
CA GLN A 195 1.38 -13.88 -7.41
C GLN A 195 2.17 -12.64 -6.96
N LEU A 196 1.84 -11.44 -7.46
CA LEU A 196 2.50 -10.20 -7.03
C LEU A 196 2.24 -9.89 -5.56
N PHE A 197 1.01 -10.11 -5.09
CA PHE A 197 0.70 -9.97 -3.66
C PHE A 197 1.41 -11.03 -2.82
N GLN A 198 1.45 -12.28 -3.29
CA GLN A 198 2.17 -13.35 -2.61
C GLN A 198 3.66 -13.02 -2.49
N ASP A 199 4.30 -12.63 -3.59
CA ASP A 199 5.72 -12.26 -3.62
C ASP A 199 6.00 -11.08 -2.69
N PHE A 200 5.15 -10.05 -2.72
CA PHE A 200 5.26 -8.90 -1.81
C PHE A 200 5.13 -9.30 -0.34
N LEU A 201 4.08 -10.06 0.02
CA LEU A 201 3.84 -10.48 1.39
C LEU A 201 4.94 -11.42 1.89
N MET A 202 5.35 -12.41 1.09
CA MET A 202 6.45 -13.31 1.47
C MET A 202 7.74 -12.53 1.65
N ALA A 203 8.10 -11.63 0.74
CA ALA A 203 9.32 -10.82 0.85
C ALA A 203 9.35 -9.94 2.12
N CYS A 204 8.20 -9.42 2.55
CA CYS A 204 8.10 -8.63 3.78
C CYS A 204 8.08 -9.50 5.04
N LEU A 205 7.27 -10.57 5.05
CA LEU A 205 7.06 -11.39 6.25
C LEU A 205 8.27 -12.29 6.54
N LEU A 206 8.93 -12.77 5.49
CA LEU A 206 10.03 -13.74 5.55
C LEU A 206 11.38 -13.12 5.18
N HIS A 207 11.53 -11.81 5.37
CA HIS A 207 12.82 -11.18 5.13
C HIS A 207 13.93 -11.82 5.99
N SER A 208 15.14 -11.96 5.45
CA SER A 208 16.28 -12.57 6.15
C SER A 208 16.56 -11.94 7.51
N ASP A 209 16.43 -10.60 7.59
CA ASP A 209 16.63 -9.80 8.82
C ASP A 209 15.67 -10.18 9.96
N HIS A 210 14.60 -10.93 9.66
CA HIS A 210 13.62 -11.37 10.64
C HIS A 210 13.94 -12.73 11.23
N MET A 211 14.86 -13.51 10.64
CA MET A 211 15.02 -14.93 10.97
C MET A 211 15.52 -15.17 12.40
N GLU A 212 16.47 -14.39 12.90
CA GLU A 212 16.88 -14.48 14.32
C GLU A 212 15.70 -14.14 15.25
N ALA A 213 14.94 -13.09 14.93
CA ALA A 213 13.80 -12.65 15.73
C ALA A 213 12.68 -13.71 15.74
N TYR A 214 12.43 -14.39 14.62
CA TYR A 214 11.54 -15.55 14.56
C TYR A 214 12.02 -16.66 15.50
N GLY A 215 13.31 -17.01 15.43
CA GLY A 215 13.89 -18.07 16.27
C GLY A 215 13.72 -17.80 17.76
N VAL A 216 14.06 -16.58 18.20
CA VAL A 216 13.89 -16.16 19.61
C VAL A 216 12.41 -16.19 20.02
N TYR A 217 11.52 -15.62 19.20
CA TYR A 217 10.09 -15.60 19.47
C TYR A 217 9.49 -16.99 19.59
N LEU A 218 9.82 -17.89 18.67
CA LEU A 218 9.25 -19.24 18.62
C LEU A 218 9.69 -20.08 19.81
N ARG A 219 10.97 -20.05 20.19
CA ARG A 219 11.48 -20.75 21.38
C ARG A 219 10.81 -20.23 22.65
N HIS A 220 10.75 -18.90 22.82
CA HIS A 220 10.10 -18.27 23.96
C HIS A 220 8.61 -18.62 24.04
N SER A 221 7.86 -18.44 22.94
CA SER A 221 6.41 -18.68 22.91
C SER A 221 6.01 -20.16 23.02
N CYS A 222 6.92 -21.08 22.71
CA CYS A 222 6.69 -22.52 22.83
C CYS A 222 7.24 -23.13 24.13
N GLY A 223 7.82 -22.32 25.03
CA GLY A 223 8.31 -22.76 26.34
C GLY A 223 9.65 -23.50 26.28
N GLU A 224 10.49 -23.23 25.28
CA GLU A 224 11.82 -23.84 25.20
C GLU A 224 12.85 -23.02 25.99
N PRO A 225 13.76 -23.69 26.72
CA PRO A 225 14.86 -23.01 27.39
C PRO A 225 15.75 -22.35 26.33
N ALA A 226 15.92 -21.03 26.43
CA ALA A 226 16.86 -20.32 25.59
C ALA A 226 18.29 -20.74 25.98
N PRO A 227 19.16 -21.16 25.04
CA PRO A 227 20.58 -21.29 25.35
C PRO A 227 21.15 -19.88 25.61
N GLY A 228 21.51 -19.59 26.86
CA GLY A 228 22.07 -18.31 27.29
C GLY A 228 21.07 -17.37 27.99
N GLN A 229 21.41 -16.08 28.11
CA GLN A 229 20.52 -15.09 28.73
C GLN A 229 19.19 -14.99 27.96
N PRO A 230 18.04 -14.85 28.65
CA PRO A 230 16.74 -14.76 28.00
C PRO A 230 16.64 -13.47 27.18
N LYS A 231 16.92 -13.55 25.88
CA LYS A 231 16.58 -12.48 24.93
C LYS A 231 15.06 -12.38 24.87
N GLN A 232 14.52 -11.24 25.28
CA GLN A 232 13.10 -10.93 25.09
C GLN A 232 12.74 -11.00 23.60
N PRO A 233 11.57 -11.55 23.24
CA PRO A 233 11.14 -11.58 21.85
C PRO A 233 11.02 -10.17 21.28
N ALA A 234 11.49 -9.98 20.04
CA ALA A 234 11.37 -8.70 19.37
C ALA A 234 9.88 -8.31 19.22
N LYS A 235 9.56 -7.06 19.57
CA LYS A 235 8.17 -6.52 19.53
C LYS A 235 7.50 -6.75 18.18
N VAL A 236 8.26 -6.64 17.08
CA VAL A 236 7.75 -6.81 15.72
C VAL A 236 7.20 -8.23 15.46
N MET A 237 7.82 -9.27 16.03
CA MET A 237 7.32 -10.65 15.90
C MET A 237 6.07 -10.86 16.74
N THR A 238 6.04 -10.30 17.96
CA THR A 238 4.82 -10.28 18.77
C THR A 238 3.67 -9.61 18.01
N SER A 239 3.93 -8.47 17.37
CA SER A 239 2.96 -7.76 16.52
C SER A 239 2.48 -8.58 15.32
N LEU A 240 3.37 -9.33 14.66
CA LEU A 240 3.00 -10.21 13.53
C LEU A 240 1.96 -11.25 13.96
N PHE A 241 2.26 -12.02 15.01
CA PHE A 241 1.35 -13.08 15.45
C PHE A 241 0.06 -12.51 16.08
N ALA A 242 0.11 -11.33 16.69
CA ALA A 242 -1.09 -10.62 17.14
C ALA A 242 -1.96 -10.16 15.96
N ALA A 243 -1.35 -9.66 14.88
CA ALA A 243 -2.06 -9.28 13.65
C ALA A 243 -2.74 -10.50 13.02
N TRP A 244 -2.07 -11.65 12.93
CA TRP A 244 -2.70 -12.87 12.45
C TRP A 244 -3.83 -13.35 13.36
N ALA A 245 -3.66 -13.31 14.68
CA ALA A 245 -4.73 -13.65 15.62
C ALA A 245 -5.98 -12.80 15.34
N SER A 246 -5.80 -11.48 15.21
CA SER A 246 -6.87 -10.55 14.85
C SER A 246 -7.53 -10.89 13.50
N LEU A 247 -6.75 -11.31 12.50
CA LEU A 247 -7.25 -11.69 11.18
C LEU A 247 -7.93 -13.06 11.10
N ILE A 248 -7.75 -13.92 12.12
CA ILE A 248 -8.36 -15.26 12.23
C ILE A 248 -9.63 -15.22 13.09
N SER A 249 -9.76 -14.23 13.97
CA SER A 249 -10.99 -13.92 14.70
C SER A 249 -12.20 -13.76 13.75
N PRO A 250 -13.44 -13.89 14.26
CA PRO A 250 -14.64 -13.77 13.43
C PRO A 250 -14.63 -12.44 12.64
N GLY A 251 -14.59 -12.53 11.31
CA GLY A 251 -14.51 -11.36 10.45
C GLY A 251 -14.25 -11.70 8.98
N ASP A 252 -14.33 -10.68 8.13
CA ASP A 252 -14.25 -10.79 6.66
C ASP A 252 -12.97 -11.42 6.11
N SER A 253 -11.88 -11.33 6.87
CA SER A 253 -10.55 -11.80 6.47
C SER A 253 -10.28 -13.24 6.88
N ARG A 254 -11.10 -13.85 7.76
CA ARG A 254 -10.84 -15.17 8.35
C ARG A 254 -10.58 -16.26 7.32
N SER A 255 -11.43 -16.33 6.29
CA SER A 255 -11.29 -17.33 5.21
C SER A 255 -10.00 -17.14 4.41
N ALA A 256 -9.67 -15.89 4.07
CA ALA A 256 -8.44 -15.54 3.35
C ALA A 256 -7.19 -15.89 4.18
N THR A 257 -7.17 -15.51 5.46
CA THR A 257 -6.06 -15.80 6.37
C THR A 257 -5.85 -17.30 6.55
N LYS A 258 -6.93 -18.08 6.70
CA LYS A 258 -6.84 -19.56 6.80
C LYS A 258 -6.24 -20.21 5.55
N LYS A 259 -6.51 -19.67 4.36
CA LYS A 259 -5.90 -20.15 3.11
C LYS A 259 -4.44 -19.72 2.95
N PHE A 260 -4.08 -18.57 3.53
CA PHE A 260 -2.73 -18.02 3.46
C PHE A 260 -1.73 -18.71 4.40
N ILE A 261 -2.16 -19.13 5.60
CA ILE A 261 -1.27 -19.74 6.59
C ILE A 261 -0.51 -20.97 6.06
N PRO A 262 -1.15 -21.95 5.38
CA PRO A 262 -0.45 -23.09 4.81
C PRO A 262 0.61 -22.67 3.77
N LEU A 263 0.29 -21.69 2.93
CA LEU A 263 1.21 -21.13 1.94
C LEU A 263 2.40 -20.46 2.62
N TYR A 264 2.15 -19.59 3.61
CA TYR A 264 3.20 -18.98 4.41
C TYR A 264 4.11 -20.04 5.05
N LEU A 265 3.54 -21.07 5.64
CA LEU A 265 4.30 -22.16 6.26
C LEU A 265 5.18 -22.86 5.22
N GLN A 266 4.66 -23.17 4.03
CA GLN A 266 5.44 -23.78 2.97
C GLN A 266 6.68 -22.96 2.59
N TYR A 267 6.55 -21.63 2.49
CA TYR A 267 7.68 -20.73 2.25
C TYR A 267 8.65 -20.69 3.42
N PHE A 268 8.14 -20.55 4.65
CA PHE A 268 8.96 -20.57 5.86
C PHE A 268 9.79 -21.86 5.97
N LEU A 269 9.18 -23.02 5.69
CA LEU A 269 9.86 -24.31 5.65
C LEU A 269 10.94 -24.35 4.57
N LYS A 270 10.69 -23.74 3.40
CA LYS A 270 11.65 -23.71 2.29
C LYS A 270 12.88 -22.89 2.62
N GLU A 271 12.73 -21.79 3.36
CA GLU A 271 13.84 -20.92 3.76
C GLU A 271 14.60 -21.46 4.96
N ASN A 272 13.93 -22.18 5.86
CA ASN A 272 14.52 -22.68 7.11
C ASN A 272 14.79 -24.19 7.10
N LYS A 273 14.98 -24.79 5.91
CA LYS A 273 15.21 -26.26 5.78
C LYS A 273 16.35 -26.78 6.63
N SER A 274 17.36 -25.96 6.90
CA SER A 274 18.52 -26.31 7.73
C SER A 274 18.23 -26.31 9.23
N ASP A 275 17.10 -25.78 9.68
CA ASP A 275 16.67 -25.80 11.09
C ASP A 275 15.25 -26.40 11.23
N PRO A 276 15.13 -27.74 11.18
CA PRO A 276 13.85 -28.42 11.34
C PRO A 276 13.16 -28.12 12.67
N ARG A 277 13.91 -27.75 13.71
CA ARG A 277 13.35 -27.43 15.03
C ARG A 277 12.57 -26.12 14.96
N ILE A 278 13.14 -25.07 14.38
CA ILE A 278 12.44 -23.80 14.17
C ILE A 278 11.21 -23.98 13.28
N CYS A 279 11.31 -24.80 12.23
CA CYS A 279 10.17 -25.18 11.39
C CYS A 279 9.03 -25.84 12.21
N PHE A 280 9.36 -26.79 13.08
CA PHE A 280 8.39 -27.45 13.95
C PHE A 280 7.74 -26.46 14.95
N LEU A 281 8.51 -25.54 15.52
CA LEU A 281 7.97 -24.53 16.44
C LEU A 281 7.03 -23.56 15.71
N MET A 282 7.36 -23.16 14.48
CA MET A 282 6.47 -22.35 13.65
C MET A 282 5.14 -23.08 13.41
N LEU A 283 5.18 -24.35 13.01
CA LEU A 283 3.99 -25.18 12.85
C LEU A 283 3.17 -25.25 14.15
N LYS A 284 3.81 -25.55 15.29
CA LYS A 284 3.16 -25.59 16.61
C LYS A 284 2.46 -24.26 16.94
N ARG A 285 3.11 -23.13 16.64
CA ARG A 285 2.56 -21.80 16.88
C ARG A 285 1.35 -21.50 15.99
N LEU A 286 1.44 -21.83 14.70
CA LEU A 286 0.36 -21.64 13.73
C LEU A 286 -0.85 -22.53 14.03
N VAL A 287 -0.64 -23.79 14.44
CA VAL A 287 -1.72 -24.67 14.89
C VAL A 287 -2.43 -24.07 16.10
N LYS A 288 -1.68 -23.66 17.13
CA LYS A 288 -2.26 -23.00 18.32
C LYS A 288 -3.05 -21.74 17.97
N LEU A 289 -2.58 -20.99 16.98
CA LEU A 289 -3.25 -19.78 16.50
C LEU A 289 -4.58 -20.07 15.78
N MET A 290 -4.67 -21.22 15.11
CA MET A 290 -5.86 -21.63 14.34
C MET A 290 -6.85 -22.44 15.17
N SER A 291 -6.41 -23.05 16.26
CA SER A 291 -7.28 -23.77 17.20
C SER A 291 -8.30 -22.80 17.82
N PRO A 292 -9.58 -23.18 17.92
CA PRO A 292 -10.53 -22.45 18.76
C PRO A 292 -9.95 -22.35 20.17
N ALA A 293 -10.04 -21.18 20.80
CA ALA A 293 -9.80 -21.10 22.23
C ALA A 293 -10.74 -22.11 22.88
N VAL A 294 -10.18 -23.17 23.48
CA VAL A 294 -10.96 -24.06 24.34
C VAL A 294 -11.48 -23.16 25.44
N SER A 295 -12.79 -22.92 25.45
CA SER A 295 -13.46 -22.22 26.54
C SER A 295 -13.13 -22.96 27.82
N SER A 296 -12.25 -22.37 28.62
CA SER A 296 -11.99 -22.78 29.99
C SER A 296 -13.13 -22.29 30.88
N ASP A 297 -14.35 -22.73 30.57
CA ASP A 297 -15.57 -22.58 31.36
C ASP A 297 -16.17 -23.99 31.53
N ASP A 298 -15.38 -24.91 32.07
CA ASP A 298 -15.81 -26.20 32.62
C ASP A 298 -14.70 -26.68 33.59
N GLN A 299 -14.59 -25.97 34.73
CA GLN A 299 -14.04 -26.49 35.99
C GLN A 299 -14.85 -25.92 37.15
#